data_AF-A0A3L6JPE8-F1
#
_entry.id   AF-A0A3L6JPE8-F1
#
_cell.length_a   1.000
_cell.length_b   1.000
_cell.length_c   1.000
_cell.angle_alpha   90.00
_cell.angle_beta   90.00
_cell.angle_gamma   90.00
#
_symmetry.space_group_name_H-M   'P 1'
#
loop_
_entity.id
_entity.type
_entity.pdbx_description
1 polymer ?
#
loop_
_entity_poly.entity_id
_entity_poly.type
_entity_poly.pdbx_seq_one_letter_code
_entity_poly.pdbx_strand_id
1 'polypeptide(L)'
;MQVTDILAIIQNPLVILVLAVVIVLIAGGVRQRRKPGGRAKAPLMKHVYRMMTEIDKGKPVSVPPTKSRQEVITQLFESKMKTVGLEPSHDSGYVPVVVTPFAQFLRDHGVAEDMTSAILSGVKEARSESEVQEIVRAAAESPQVGLKGADLTKAEEIATLEWKRMRTAGR
;
A
#
# COMPACT_ATOMS: atom_id res chain seq x y z
N MET A 1 -42.74 55.68 29.85
CA MET A 1 -42.11 56.06 28.56
C MET A 1 -42.99 55.52 27.48
N GLN A 2 -43.65 56.43 26.78
CA GLN A 2 -44.73 56.13 25.86
C GLN A 2 -44.11 55.67 24.53
N VAL A 3 -44.84 54.86 23.76
CA VAL A 3 -44.40 54.32 22.46
C VAL A 3 -43.95 55.45 21.49
N THR A 4 -44.44 56.67 21.73
CA THR A 4 -44.05 57.92 21.06
C THR A 4 -42.60 58.32 21.29
N ASP A 5 -42.05 58.10 22.49
CA ASP A 5 -40.66 58.44 22.82
C ASP A 5 -39.69 57.52 22.06
N ILE A 6 -40.06 56.24 21.93
CA ILE A 6 -39.30 55.25 21.16
C ILE A 6 -39.32 55.60 19.67
N LEU A 7 -40.47 56.04 19.15
CA LEU A 7 -40.61 56.46 17.75
C LEU A 7 -39.76 57.70 17.42
N ALA A 8 -39.71 58.67 18.33
CA ALA A 8 -38.90 59.89 18.17
C ALA A 8 -37.39 59.60 18.16
N ILE A 9 -36.94 58.61 18.95
CA ILE A 9 -35.53 58.19 18.98
C ILE A 9 -35.14 57.50 17.66
N ILE A 10 -36.03 56.71 17.06
CA ILE A 10 -35.78 56.01 15.79
C ILE A 10 -35.76 56.96 14.58
N GLN A 11 -36.47 58.10 14.65
CA GLN A 11 -36.46 59.12 13.58
C GLN A 11 -35.24 60.05 13.63
N ASN A 12 -34.39 59.95 14.65
CA ASN A 12 -33.20 60.77 14.74
C ASN A 12 -32.17 60.34 13.66
N PRO A 13 -31.74 61.25 12.76
CA PRO A 13 -30.81 60.91 11.68
C PRO A 13 -29.47 60.35 12.17
N LEU A 14 -29.03 60.73 13.38
CA LEU A 14 -27.82 60.18 13.99
C LEU A 14 -28.01 58.71 14.40
N VAL A 15 -29.18 58.36 14.94
CA VAL A 15 -29.50 56.97 15.35
C VAL A 15 -29.61 56.07 14.13
N ILE A 16 -30.22 56.56 13.04
CA ILE A 16 -30.31 55.83 11.77
C ILE A 16 -28.92 55.56 11.19
N LEU A 17 -28.01 56.54 11.22
CA LEU A 17 -26.65 56.39 10.71
C LEU A 17 -25.86 55.35 11.53
N VAL A 18 -25.93 55.40 12.86
CA VAL A 18 -25.30 54.41 13.74
C VAL A 18 -25.85 53.01 13.48
N LEU A 19 -27.17 52.87 13.35
CA LEU A 19 -27.82 51.60 13.08
C LEU A 19 -27.43 51.02 11.71
N ALA A 20 -27.31 51.88 10.68
CA ALA A 20 -26.82 51.49 9.36
C ALA A 20 -25.37 50.99 9.42
N VAL A 21 -24.48 51.68 10.16
CA VAL A 21 -23.08 51.24 10.36
C VAL A 21 -23.03 49.89 11.08
N VAL A 22 -23.85 49.70 12.13
CA VAL A 22 -23.93 48.42 12.86
C VAL A 22 -24.41 47.29 11.93
N ILE A 23 -25.43 47.54 11.10
CA ILE A 23 -25.90 46.55 10.11
C ILE A 23 -24.81 46.23 9.09
N VAL A 24 -24.07 47.23 8.60
CA VAL A 24 -22.95 47.02 7.65
C VAL A 24 -21.80 46.23 8.30
N LEU A 25 -21.48 46.49 9.56
CA LEU A 25 -20.46 45.75 10.31
C LEU A 25 -20.89 44.30 10.57
N ILE A 26 -22.17 44.06 10.90
CA ILE A 26 -22.71 42.71 11.08
C ILE A 26 -22.75 41.98 9.74
N ALA A 27 -23.25 42.62 8.67
CA ALA A 27 -23.31 42.03 7.34
C ALA A 27 -21.91 41.75 6.79
N GLY A 28 -20.95 42.67 7.00
CA GLY A 28 -19.54 42.51 6.65
C GLY A 28 -18.88 41.37 7.43
N GLY A 29 -19.08 41.32 8.75
CA GLY A 29 -18.57 40.26 9.62
C GLY A 29 -19.16 38.88 9.31
N VAL A 30 -20.47 38.80 9.02
CA VAL A 30 -21.13 37.56 8.59
C VAL A 30 -20.64 37.13 7.20
N ARG A 31 -20.43 38.06 6.27
CA ARG A 31 -19.91 37.75 4.92
C ARG A 31 -18.44 37.32 4.97
N GLN A 32 -17.65 37.85 5.91
CA GLN A 32 -16.26 37.44 6.13
C GLN A 32 -16.16 36.07 6.80
N ARG A 33 -17.09 35.72 7.71
CA ARG A 33 -17.21 34.36 8.28
C ARG A 33 -17.78 33.33 7.29
N ARG A 34 -18.50 33.76 6.25
CA ARG A 34 -19.03 32.90 5.18
C ARG A 34 -18.05 32.64 4.04
N LYS A 35 -16.87 33.27 4.01
CA LYS A 35 -15.78 32.70 3.22
C LYS A 35 -15.40 31.40 3.90
N PRO A 36 -15.56 30.22 3.27
CA PRO A 36 -15.04 29.00 3.83
C PRO A 36 -13.52 29.16 3.81
N GLY A 37 -12.96 29.65 4.91
CA GLY A 37 -11.57 29.45 5.29
C GLY A 37 -11.33 27.98 5.63
N GLY A 38 -11.81 27.09 4.75
CA GLY A 38 -11.42 25.71 4.76
C GLY A 38 -9.95 25.73 4.44
N ARG A 39 -9.11 25.55 5.48
CA ARG A 39 -7.72 25.12 5.36
C ARG A 39 -7.63 24.27 4.11
N ALA A 40 -6.83 24.69 3.14
CA ALA A 40 -6.62 23.93 1.91
C ALA A 40 -6.26 22.51 2.34
N LYS A 41 -7.25 21.61 2.29
CA LYS A 41 -7.05 20.22 2.72
C LYS A 41 -5.96 19.71 1.81
N ALA A 42 -4.90 19.13 2.39
CA ALA A 42 -3.78 18.57 1.66
C ALA A 42 -4.30 17.79 0.44
N PRO A 43 -3.65 17.88 -0.73
CA PRO A 43 -4.18 17.37 -2.01
C PRO A 43 -4.69 15.92 -1.96
N LEU A 44 -4.14 15.11 -1.06
CA LEU A 44 -4.58 13.75 -0.74
C LEU A 44 -6.01 13.69 -0.14
N MET A 45 -6.32 14.52 0.85
CA MET A 45 -7.63 14.54 1.51
C MET A 45 -8.77 14.96 0.57
N LYS A 46 -8.47 15.83 -0.42
CA LYS A 46 -9.44 16.21 -1.45
C LYS A 46 -9.75 15.04 -2.39
N HIS A 47 -8.78 14.17 -2.66
CA HIS A 47 -8.97 12.97 -3.48
C HIS A 47 -9.75 11.89 -2.74
N VAL A 48 -9.41 11.60 -1.49
CA VAL A 48 -10.15 10.64 -0.67
C VAL A 48 -11.62 11.04 -0.55
N TYR A 49 -11.90 12.33 -0.30
CA TYR A 49 -13.27 12.82 -0.23
C TYR A 49 -14.03 12.71 -1.56
N ARG A 50 -13.34 12.93 -2.70
CA ARG A 50 -13.93 12.78 -4.04
C ARG A 50 -14.25 11.32 -4.34
N MET A 51 -13.37 10.38 -3.99
CA MET A 51 -13.63 8.94 -4.13
C MET A 51 -14.82 8.50 -3.26
N MET A 52 -14.87 8.93 -1.99
CA MET A 52 -16.01 8.62 -1.12
C MET A 52 -17.33 9.15 -1.69
N THR A 53 -17.35 10.37 -2.21
CA THR A 53 -18.56 10.94 -2.81
C THR A 53 -18.94 10.33 -4.17
N GLU A 54 -18.00 9.74 -4.90
CA GLU A 54 -18.27 8.97 -6.12
C GLU A 54 -18.88 7.59 -5.79
N ILE A 55 -18.38 6.93 -4.74
CA ILE A 55 -18.93 5.68 -4.20
C ILE A 55 -20.36 5.89 -3.70
N ASP A 56 -20.60 6.92 -2.88
CA ASP A 56 -21.94 7.24 -2.34
C ASP A 56 -22.97 7.54 -3.44
N LYS A 57 -22.51 8.02 -4.61
CA LYS A 57 -23.36 8.37 -5.75
C LYS A 57 -23.49 7.23 -6.77
N GLY A 58 -22.94 6.05 -6.49
CA GLY A 58 -22.95 4.91 -7.40
C GLY A 58 -22.22 5.17 -8.73
N LYS A 59 -21.27 6.12 -8.75
CA LYS A 59 -20.48 6.44 -9.95
C LYS A 59 -19.22 5.59 -9.98
N PRO A 60 -18.69 5.24 -11.17
CA PRO A 60 -17.40 4.56 -11.28
C PRO A 60 -16.32 5.46 -10.67
N VAL A 61 -15.62 4.94 -9.67
CA VAL A 61 -14.60 5.67 -8.91
C VAL A 61 -13.44 6.01 -9.83
N SER A 62 -13.10 7.30 -9.92
CA SER A 62 -11.92 7.77 -10.65
C SER A 62 -10.66 7.48 -9.81
N VAL A 63 -10.13 6.27 -9.95
CA VAL A 63 -8.89 5.85 -9.28
C VAL A 63 -7.71 6.61 -9.91
N PRO A 64 -6.80 7.21 -9.12
CA PRO A 64 -5.60 7.84 -9.67
C PRO A 64 -4.75 6.82 -10.45
N PRO A 65 -4.10 7.22 -11.56
CA PRO A 65 -3.33 6.32 -12.43
C PRO A 65 -2.01 5.84 -11.83
N THR A 66 -1.81 6.00 -10.52
CA THR A 66 -0.62 5.53 -9.82
C THR A 66 -0.79 4.04 -9.54
N LYS A 67 -0.39 3.22 -10.51
CA LYS A 67 -0.32 1.77 -10.38
C LYS A 67 0.49 1.42 -9.13
N SER A 68 -0.05 0.59 -8.25
CA SER A 68 0.74 0.06 -7.13
C SER A 68 1.88 -0.79 -7.69
N ARG A 69 2.98 -0.95 -6.94
CA ARG A 69 4.08 -1.86 -7.36
C ARG A 69 3.55 -3.25 -7.69
N GLN A 70 2.60 -3.74 -6.91
CA GLN A 70 1.95 -5.02 -7.12
C GLN A 70 1.20 -5.08 -8.45
N GLU A 71 0.47 -4.02 -8.80
CA GLU A 71 -0.32 -3.93 -10.03
C GLU A 71 0.57 -3.88 -11.28
N VAL A 72 1.74 -3.23 -11.19
CA VAL A 72 2.76 -3.27 -12.25
C VAL A 72 3.31 -4.69 -12.41
N ILE A 73 3.60 -5.38 -11.31
CA ILE A 73 4.11 -6.76 -11.32
C ILE A 73 3.08 -7.71 -11.92
N THR A 74 1.80 -7.59 -11.52
CA THR A 74 0.70 -8.39 -12.05
C THR A 74 0.55 -8.21 -13.56
N GLN A 75 0.58 -6.97 -14.06
CA GLN A 75 0.51 -6.70 -15.49
C GLN A 75 1.69 -7.30 -16.26
N LEU A 76 2.90 -7.22 -15.69
CA LEU A 76 4.10 -7.80 -16.30
C LEU A 76 4.01 -9.33 -16.36
N PHE A 77 3.49 -9.96 -15.30
CA PHE A 77 3.31 -11.40 -15.19
C PHE A 77 2.25 -11.90 -16.19
N GLU A 78 1.08 -11.28 -16.23
CA GLU A 78 0.01 -11.60 -17.19
C GLU A 78 0.49 -11.44 -18.64
N SER A 79 1.23 -10.36 -18.92
CA SER A 79 1.81 -10.14 -20.24
C SER A 79 2.74 -11.28 -20.66
N LYS A 80 3.60 -11.76 -19.76
CA LYS A 80 4.54 -12.85 -20.04
C LYS A 80 3.84 -14.20 -20.17
N MET A 81 2.84 -14.48 -19.32
CA MET A 81 2.04 -15.70 -19.43
C MET A 81 1.33 -15.80 -20.78
N LYS A 82 0.73 -14.70 -21.23
CA LYS A 82 0.07 -14.62 -22.54
C LYS A 82 1.04 -14.85 -23.70
N THR A 83 2.29 -14.36 -23.59
CA THR A 83 3.34 -14.62 -24.60
C THR A 83 3.69 -16.11 -24.72
N VAL A 84 3.53 -16.89 -23.65
CA VAL A 84 3.82 -18.33 -23.60
C VAL A 84 2.55 -19.17 -23.81
N GLY A 85 1.40 -18.54 -24.08
CA GLY A 85 0.12 -19.24 -24.33
C GLY A 85 -0.55 -19.83 -23.09
N LEU A 86 -0.20 -19.32 -21.90
CA LEU A 86 -0.77 -19.76 -20.63
C LEU A 86 -1.79 -18.74 -20.12
N GLU A 87 -2.89 -19.23 -19.56
CA GLU A 87 -3.95 -18.40 -18.98
C GLU A 87 -3.76 -18.29 -17.45
N PRO A 88 -3.79 -17.09 -16.86
CA PRO A 88 -3.65 -16.92 -15.42
C PRO A 88 -4.82 -17.60 -14.69
N SER A 89 -4.52 -18.33 -13.61
CA SER A 89 -5.57 -18.92 -12.76
C SER A 89 -6.37 -17.79 -12.10
N HIS A 90 -7.69 -17.81 -12.26
CA HIS A 90 -8.63 -16.85 -11.66
C HIS A 90 -8.90 -17.09 -10.16
N ASP A 91 -8.33 -18.15 -9.57
CA ASP A 91 -8.77 -18.63 -8.25
C ASP A 91 -8.25 -17.83 -7.05
N SER A 92 -7.29 -16.93 -7.26
CA SER A 92 -6.93 -15.89 -6.30
C SER A 92 -6.10 -14.83 -7.01
N GLY A 93 -6.27 -13.56 -6.69
CA GLY A 93 -5.44 -12.45 -7.22
C GLY A 93 -3.96 -12.52 -6.78
N TYR A 94 -3.47 -13.70 -6.45
CA TYR A 94 -2.11 -14.00 -6.02
C TYR A 94 -1.43 -14.84 -7.09
N VAL A 95 -0.37 -14.28 -7.67
CA VAL A 95 0.61 -15.07 -8.41
C VAL A 95 1.19 -16.08 -7.42
N PRO A 96 1.09 -17.41 -7.67
CA PRO A 96 1.78 -18.37 -6.84
C PRO A 96 3.28 -18.11 -6.99
N VAL A 97 3.90 -17.62 -5.91
CA VAL A 97 5.36 -17.62 -5.78
C VAL A 97 5.74 -19.08 -5.93
N VAL A 98 6.46 -19.45 -7.00
CA VAL A 98 6.88 -20.84 -7.24
C VAL A 98 7.63 -21.29 -5.99
N VAL A 99 6.95 -22.06 -5.16
CA VAL A 99 7.49 -22.56 -3.92
C VAL A 99 8.38 -23.71 -4.29
N THR A 100 9.68 -23.49 -4.25
CA THR A 100 10.60 -24.58 -4.47
C THR A 100 10.59 -25.52 -3.25
N PRO A 101 10.84 -26.83 -3.42
CA PRO A 101 10.85 -27.78 -2.31
C PRO A 101 11.76 -27.33 -1.15
N PHE A 102 12.89 -26.72 -1.46
CA PHE A 102 13.79 -26.14 -0.45
C PHE A 102 13.16 -24.94 0.27
N ALA A 103 12.53 -24.01 -0.47
CA ALA A 103 11.84 -22.87 0.14
C ALA A 103 10.63 -23.29 0.99
N GLN A 104 9.97 -24.40 0.65
CA GLN A 104 8.92 -24.98 1.48
C GLN A 104 9.50 -25.56 2.77
N PHE A 105 10.57 -26.36 2.64
CA PHE A 105 11.25 -26.96 3.79
C PHE A 105 11.68 -25.90 4.82
N LEU A 106 12.26 -24.79 4.36
CA LEU A 106 12.67 -23.69 5.24
C LEU A 106 11.48 -23.06 5.98
N ARG A 107 10.36 -22.83 5.28
CA ARG A 107 9.14 -22.27 5.91
C ARG A 107 8.49 -23.23 6.90
N ASP A 108 8.48 -24.53 6.60
CA ASP A 108 7.97 -25.56 7.50
C ASP A 108 8.78 -25.62 8.81
N HIS A 109 10.05 -25.19 8.79
CA HIS A 109 10.91 -25.06 9.96
C HIS A 109 10.87 -23.65 10.59
N GLY A 110 9.92 -22.80 10.18
CA GLY A 110 9.70 -21.49 10.79
C GLY A 110 10.67 -20.39 10.32
N VAL A 111 11.40 -20.60 9.23
CA VAL A 111 12.28 -19.57 8.66
C VAL A 111 11.44 -18.47 8.02
N ALA A 112 11.73 -17.22 8.36
CA ALA A 112 11.04 -16.05 7.80
C ALA A 112 11.15 -16.01 6.27
N GLU A 113 10.13 -15.48 5.59
CA GLU A 113 10.08 -15.43 4.12
C GLU A 113 11.26 -14.64 3.52
N ASP A 114 11.61 -13.52 4.14
CA ASP A 114 12.75 -12.66 3.77
C ASP A 114 14.06 -13.46 3.78
N MET A 115 14.29 -14.24 4.84
CA MET A 115 15.47 -15.10 4.99
C MET A 115 15.44 -16.27 4.03
N THR A 116 14.28 -16.88 3.84
CA THR A 116 14.09 -17.96 2.85
C THR A 116 14.46 -17.47 1.45
N SER A 117 14.04 -16.25 1.08
CA SER A 117 14.36 -15.66 -0.22
C SER A 117 15.86 -15.35 -0.37
N ALA A 118 16.51 -14.85 0.67
CA ALA A 118 17.94 -14.55 0.68
C ALA A 118 18.79 -15.83 0.53
N ILE A 119 18.47 -16.88 1.31
CA ILE A 119 19.14 -18.18 1.24
C ILE A 119 18.94 -18.79 -0.15
N LEU A 120 17.71 -18.77 -0.68
CA LEU A 120 17.40 -19.31 -2.00
C LEU A 120 18.15 -18.56 -3.11
N SER A 121 18.32 -17.24 -3.00
CA SER A 121 19.13 -16.46 -3.94
C SER A 121 20.59 -16.90 -3.92
N GLY A 122 21.18 -17.07 -2.73
CA GLY A 122 22.54 -17.58 -2.59
C GLY A 122 22.70 -18.97 -3.22
N VAL A 123 21.79 -19.90 -2.91
CA VAL A 123 21.82 -21.26 -3.48
C VAL A 123 21.72 -21.24 -5.00
N LYS A 124 20.90 -20.35 -5.58
CA LYS A 124 20.78 -20.21 -7.05
C LYS A 124 22.07 -19.70 -7.70
N GLU A 125 22.79 -18.82 -7.03
CA GLU A 125 24.03 -18.21 -7.56
C GLU A 125 25.27 -19.09 -7.36
N ALA A 126 25.19 -20.09 -6.48
CA ALA A 126 26.27 -21.03 -6.20
C ALA A 126 26.81 -21.71 -7.46
N ARG A 127 28.13 -21.80 -7.57
CA ARG A 127 28.92 -22.35 -8.69
C ARG A 127 29.20 -23.83 -8.54
N SER A 128 29.25 -24.33 -7.31
CA SER A 128 29.49 -25.73 -6.98
C SER A 128 28.50 -26.27 -5.94
N GLU A 129 28.42 -27.59 -5.86
CA GLU A 129 27.65 -28.29 -4.82
C GLU A 129 28.18 -28.01 -3.41
N SER A 130 29.50 -27.85 -3.26
CA SER A 130 30.11 -27.49 -1.97
C SER A 130 29.68 -26.09 -1.51
N GLU A 131 29.57 -25.14 -2.43
CA GLU A 131 29.12 -23.77 -2.13
C GLU A 131 27.66 -23.75 -1.70
N VAL A 132 26.80 -24.60 -2.28
CA VAL A 132 25.41 -24.77 -1.82
C VAL A 132 25.37 -25.25 -0.36
N GLN A 133 26.16 -26.26 -0.02
CA GLN A 133 26.21 -26.79 1.36
C GLN A 133 26.75 -25.75 2.34
N GLU A 134 27.78 -25.00 1.96
CA GLU A 134 28.34 -23.91 2.77
C GLU A 134 27.31 -22.81 3.02
N ILE A 135 26.52 -22.42 2.00
CA ILE A 135 25.46 -21.42 2.15
C ILE A 135 24.39 -21.90 3.13
N VAL A 136 23.95 -23.15 3.01
CA VAL A 136 22.93 -23.73 3.90
C VAL A 136 23.46 -23.83 5.34
N ARG A 137 24.71 -24.23 5.51
CA ARG A 137 25.36 -24.32 6.83
C ARG A 137 25.54 -22.95 7.48
N ALA A 138 26.02 -21.96 6.72
CA ALA A 138 26.14 -20.58 7.19
C ALA A 138 24.77 -19.99 7.56
N ALA A 139 23.72 -20.31 6.79
CA ALA A 139 22.37 -19.91 7.13
C ALA A 139 21.89 -20.57 8.44
N ALA A 140 22.18 -21.86 8.65
CA ALA A 140 21.80 -22.61 9.83
C ALA A 140 22.49 -22.13 11.13
N GLU A 141 23.67 -21.53 11.03
CA GLU A 141 24.35 -20.87 12.15
C GLU A 141 23.61 -19.62 12.64
N SER A 142 22.73 -19.03 11.82
CA SER A 142 21.90 -17.91 12.23
C SER A 142 20.86 -18.35 13.28
N PRO A 143 20.74 -17.62 14.41
CA PRO A 143 19.73 -17.92 15.44
C PRO A 143 18.29 -17.95 14.93
N GLN A 144 18.04 -17.30 13.79
CA GLN A 144 16.72 -17.13 13.18
C GLN A 144 16.34 -18.29 12.25
N VAL A 145 17.31 -19.11 11.82
CA VAL A 145 17.09 -20.24 10.92
C VAL A 145 17.05 -21.55 11.70
N GLY A 146 17.92 -21.70 12.71
CA GLY A 146 17.77 -22.72 13.74
C GLY A 146 17.88 -24.18 13.29
N LEU A 147 18.30 -24.46 12.06
CA LEU A 147 18.45 -25.83 11.53
C LEU A 147 19.65 -26.52 12.21
N LYS A 148 19.43 -27.71 12.80
CA LYS A 148 20.49 -28.48 13.49
C LYS A 148 20.35 -29.98 13.24
N GLY A 149 21.48 -30.69 13.31
CA GLY A 149 21.50 -32.15 13.23
C GLY A 149 20.87 -32.67 11.94
N ALA A 150 19.86 -33.54 12.08
CA ALA A 150 19.18 -34.17 10.96
C ALA A 150 18.49 -33.17 10.01
N ASP A 151 17.97 -32.06 10.54
CA ASP A 151 17.26 -31.06 9.72
C ASP A 151 18.23 -30.27 8.85
N LEU A 152 19.45 -30.03 9.33
CA LEU A 152 20.52 -29.41 8.54
C LEU A 152 20.94 -30.33 7.40
N THR A 153 21.20 -31.60 7.67
CA THR A 153 21.58 -32.57 6.64
C THR A 153 20.49 -32.69 5.57
N LYS A 154 19.22 -32.73 5.99
CA LYS A 154 18.09 -32.78 5.07
C LYS A 154 17.94 -31.49 4.26
N ALA A 155 18.20 -30.32 4.86
CA ALA A 155 18.24 -29.05 4.17
C ALA A 155 19.34 -29.01 3.10
N GLU A 156 20.54 -29.47 3.44
CA GLU A 156 21.69 -29.58 2.51
C GLU A 156 21.33 -30.49 1.33
N GLU A 157 20.75 -31.68 1.57
CA GLU A 157 20.32 -32.62 0.52
C GLU A 157 19.26 -32.02 -0.43
N ILE A 158 18.21 -31.40 0.12
CA ILE A 158 17.13 -30.80 -0.67
C ILE A 158 17.67 -29.62 -1.50
N ALA A 159 18.49 -28.75 -0.89
CA ALA A 159 19.09 -27.60 -1.56
C ALA A 159 19.99 -28.03 -2.73
N THR A 160 20.87 -29.01 -2.50
CA THR A 160 21.76 -29.54 -3.53
C THR A 160 20.98 -30.18 -4.68
N LEU A 161 19.96 -30.96 -4.37
CA LEU A 161 19.15 -31.65 -5.37
C LEU A 161 18.35 -30.64 -6.22
N GLU A 162 17.81 -29.61 -5.59
CA GLU A 162 17.14 -28.51 -6.28
C GLU A 162 18.10 -27.71 -7.17
N TRP A 163 19.29 -27.37 -6.67
CA TRP A 163 20.33 -26.70 -7.46
C TRP A 163 20.74 -27.50 -8.69
N LYS A 164 20.95 -28.82 -8.56
CA LYS A 164 21.23 -29.71 -9.68
C LYS A 164 20.12 -29.65 -10.73
N ARG A 165 18.85 -29.75 -10.30
CA ARG A 165 17.68 -29.68 -11.19
C ARG A 165 17.60 -28.35 -11.93
N MET A 166 17.85 -27.23 -11.26
CA MET A 166 17.85 -25.90 -11.88
C MET A 166 18.90 -25.77 -12.98
N ARG A 167 20.08 -26.38 -12.81
CA ARG A 167 21.14 -26.35 -13.83
C ARG A 167 20.94 -27.33 -14.97
N THR A 168 20.29 -28.47 -14.72
CA THR A 168 19.93 -29.41 -15.79
C THR A 168 18.76 -28.92 -16.63
N ALA A 169 17.80 -28.21 -16.04
CA ALA A 169 16.62 -27.69 -16.75
C ALA A 169 16.91 -26.42 -17.57
N GLY A 170 18.03 -25.74 -17.32
CA GLY A 170 18.49 -24.58 -18.09
C GLY A 170 19.40 -24.90 -19.27
N ARG A 171 19.59 -26.19 -19.60
CA ARG A 171 20.22 -26.69 -20.84
C ARG A 171 19.16 -27.22 -21.78
#